data_AF-A0A3S1FP29-F1
#
_entry.id   AF-A0A3S1FP29-F1
#
_cell.length_a   1.000
_cell.length_b   1.000
_cell.length_c   1.000
_cell.angle_alpha   90.00
_cell.angle_beta   90.00
_cell.angle_gamma   90.00
#
_symmetry.space_group_name_H-M   'P 1'
#
loop_
_entity.id
_entity.type
_entity.pdbx_description
1 polymer ?
#
loop_
_entity_poly.entity_id
_entity_poly.type
_entity_poly.pdbx_seq_one_letter_code
_entity_poly.pdbx_strand_id
1 'polypeptide(L)'
;MALKRPTGETLAGLVKAKTGHVFKDIRLLETALTHSSAVKAATNNQRLEFLGDRVLGLVVADMLFEKFPDAPEGEIAPRFNALVDARTCSEIGIEMQLEDLVRADSALK
;
A
#
# COMPACT_ATOMS: atom_id res chain seq x y z
N MET A 1 18.14 -3.65 -18.91
CA MET A 1 17.16 -4.66 -19.37
C MET A 1 15.85 -4.34 -18.67
N ALA A 2 14.83 -3.84 -19.37
CA ALA A 2 13.59 -3.41 -18.71
C ALA A 2 12.92 -4.64 -18.10
N LEU A 3 12.90 -4.75 -16.77
CA LEU A 3 12.19 -5.80 -16.05
C LEU A 3 10.72 -5.72 -16.50
N LYS A 4 10.25 -6.74 -17.23
CA LYS A 4 8.84 -6.91 -17.56
C LYS A 4 8.11 -7.13 -16.24
N ARG A 5 7.60 -6.05 -15.64
CA ARG A 5 6.81 -6.13 -14.41
C ARG A 5 5.58 -7.01 -14.67
N PRO A 6 5.28 -7.97 -13.78
CA PRO A 6 4.20 -8.93 -13.99
C PRO A 6 2.84 -8.22 -14.11
N THR A 7 1.92 -8.77 -14.89
CA THR A 7 0.56 -8.27 -15.12
C THR A 7 -0.44 -9.43 -15.01
N GLY A 8 -1.74 -9.12 -14.98
CA GLY A 8 -2.79 -10.13 -15.01
C GLY A 8 -2.74 -11.11 -13.83
N GLU A 9 -3.04 -12.37 -14.09
CA GLU A 9 -3.08 -13.42 -13.05
C GLU A 9 -1.72 -13.67 -12.39
N THR A 10 -0.61 -13.50 -13.11
CA THR A 10 0.73 -13.64 -12.54
C THR A 10 0.96 -12.61 -11.43
N LEU A 11 0.55 -11.36 -11.66
CA LEU A 11 0.62 -10.32 -10.63
C LEU A 11 -0.25 -10.66 -9.43
N ALA A 12 -1.49 -11.08 -9.68
CA ALA A 12 -2.42 -11.47 -8.63
C ALA A 12 -1.88 -12.62 -7.77
N GLY A 13 -1.23 -13.61 -8.39
CA GLY A 13 -0.58 -14.72 -7.68
C GLY A 13 0.57 -14.26 -6.77
N LEU A 14 1.43 -13.37 -7.26
CA LEU A 14 2.54 -12.82 -6.46
C LEU A 14 2.05 -12.01 -5.27
N VAL A 15 1.04 -11.17 -5.48
CA VAL A 15 0.45 -10.34 -4.41
C VAL A 15 -0.27 -11.21 -3.41
N LYS A 16 -1.01 -12.24 -3.85
CA LYS A 16 -1.62 -13.23 -2.94
C LYS A 16 -0.57 -13.92 -2.08
N ALA A 17 0.57 -14.32 -2.64
CA ALA A 17 1.63 -14.97 -1.87
C ALA A 17 2.22 -14.07 -0.78
N LYS A 18 2.28 -12.75 -1.03
CA LYS A 18 2.83 -11.75 -0.08
C LYS A 18 1.82 -11.25 0.95
N THR A 19 0.54 -11.15 0.57
CA THR A 19 -0.52 -10.49 1.38
C THR A 19 -1.56 -11.47 1.92
N GLY A 20 -1.64 -12.69 1.40
CA GLY A 20 -2.76 -13.61 1.61
C GLY A 20 -4.06 -13.21 0.90
N HIS A 21 -4.13 -12.00 0.31
CA HIS A 21 -5.36 -11.47 -0.27
C HIS A 21 -5.56 -11.91 -1.74
N VAL A 22 -6.80 -12.27 -2.08
CA VAL A 22 -7.20 -12.61 -3.45
C VAL A 22 -8.04 -11.49 -4.03
N PHE A 23 -7.51 -10.81 -5.05
CA PHE A 23 -8.24 -9.76 -5.76
C PHE A 23 -9.33 -10.35 -6.65
N LYS A 24 -10.56 -9.84 -6.50
CA LYS A 24 -11.69 -10.17 -7.39
C LYS A 24 -11.58 -9.46 -8.75
N ASP A 25 -11.07 -8.22 -8.76
CA ASP A 25 -10.78 -7.47 -9.99
C ASP A 25 -9.28 -7.21 -10.08
N ILE A 26 -8.63 -7.86 -11.05
CA ILE A 26 -7.18 -7.73 -11.29
C ILE A 26 -6.82 -6.33 -11.79
N ARG A 27 -7.74 -5.64 -12.48
CA ARG A 27 -7.47 -4.27 -12.97
C ARG A 27 -7.35 -3.31 -11.79
N LEU A 28 -8.12 -3.52 -10.73
CA LEU A 28 -7.99 -2.74 -9.50
C LEU A 28 -6.59 -2.91 -8.89
N LEU A 29 -6.09 -4.15 -8.85
CA LEU A 29 -4.72 -4.43 -8.40
C LEU A 29 -3.66 -3.76 -9.29
N GLU A 30 -3.84 -3.85 -10.61
CA GLU A 30 -2.92 -3.20 -11.55
C GLU A 30 -2.88 -1.69 -11.37
N THR A 31 -4.04 -1.04 -11.19
CA THR A 31 -4.13 0.38 -10.87
C THR A 31 -3.46 0.70 -9.53
N ALA A 32 -3.69 -0.10 -8.49
CA ALA A 32 -3.11 0.11 -7.15
C ALA A 32 -1.56 0.06 -7.17
N LEU A 33 -0.98 -0.77 -8.02
CA LEU A 33 0.47 -0.90 -8.18
C LEU A 33 1.04 0.00 -9.28
N THR A 34 0.28 0.97 -9.79
CA THR A 34 0.75 1.88 -10.85
C THR A 34 0.89 3.30 -10.30
N HIS A 35 2.14 3.71 -10.11
CA HIS A 35 2.50 5.05 -9.67
C HIS A 35 2.18 6.09 -10.74
N SER A 36 1.91 7.33 -10.33
CA SER A 36 1.57 8.45 -11.22
C SER A 36 2.65 8.77 -12.26
N SER A 37 3.91 8.44 -11.98
CA SER A 37 5.03 8.60 -12.92
C SER A 37 5.09 7.54 -14.03
N ALA A 38 4.27 6.48 -13.99
CA ALA A 38 4.32 5.44 -14.99
C ALA A 38 3.90 5.96 -16.37
N VAL A 39 4.87 6.13 -17.27
CA VAL A 39 4.67 6.58 -18.64
C VAL A 39 3.75 5.58 -19.37
N LYS A 40 2.63 6.07 -19.92
CA LYS A 40 1.54 5.33 -20.63
C LYS A 40 0.46 4.67 -19.75
N ALA A 41 0.40 4.93 -18.45
CA ALA A 41 -0.70 4.44 -17.63
C ALA A 41 -1.98 5.28 -17.82
N ALA A 42 -3.09 4.66 -18.23
CA ALA A 42 -4.38 5.33 -18.34
C ALA A 42 -5.01 5.64 -16.96
N THR A 43 -4.62 4.89 -15.94
CA THR A 43 -5.03 5.07 -14.54
C THR A 43 -3.84 4.89 -13.62
N ASN A 44 -3.85 5.54 -12.47
CA ASN A 44 -2.80 5.45 -11.46
C ASN A 44 -3.41 5.23 -10.06
N ASN A 45 -2.54 5.01 -9.09
CA ASN A 45 -2.93 4.67 -7.73
C ASN A 45 -3.40 5.86 -6.88
N GLN A 46 -3.30 7.13 -7.31
CA GLN A 46 -3.51 8.29 -6.43
C GLN A 46 -4.89 8.31 -5.75
N ARG A 47 -5.95 7.94 -6.48
CA ARG A 47 -7.31 7.87 -5.89
C ARG A 47 -7.46 6.70 -4.91
N LEU A 48 -6.76 5.59 -5.18
CA LEU A 48 -6.77 4.41 -4.30
C LEU A 48 -5.91 4.63 -3.06
N GLU A 49 -4.80 5.33 -3.20
CA GLU A 49 -3.95 5.80 -2.11
C GLU A 49 -4.74 6.72 -1.18
N PHE A 50 -5.42 7.73 -1.73
CA PHE A 50 -6.29 8.62 -0.96
C PHE A 50 -7.32 7.83 -0.14
N LEU A 51 -7.98 6.85 -0.73
CA LEU A 51 -8.93 6.00 -0.02
C LEU A 51 -8.24 5.10 1.02
N GLY A 52 -7.15 4.46 0.63
CA GLY A 52 -6.39 3.51 1.44
C GLY A 52 -5.80 4.13 2.70
N ASP A 53 -5.34 5.38 2.62
CA ASP A 53 -4.83 6.14 3.77
C ASP A 53 -5.91 6.29 4.86
N ARG A 54 -7.16 6.60 4.49
CA ARG A 54 -8.26 6.71 5.46
C ARG A 54 -8.70 5.35 6.00
N VAL A 55 -8.67 4.31 5.17
CA VAL A 55 -8.96 2.94 5.63
C VAL A 55 -7.89 2.47 6.61
N LEU A 56 -6.61 2.67 6.31
CA LEU A 56 -5.50 2.35 7.20
C LEU A 56 -5.62 3.14 8.52
N GLY A 57 -5.91 4.44 8.43
CA GLY A 57 -6.16 5.27 9.60
C GLY A 57 -7.27 4.74 10.49
N LEU A 58 -8.41 4.32 9.92
CA LEU A 58 -9.48 3.73 10.72
C LEU A 58 -9.02 2.45 11.43
N VAL A 59 -8.38 1.53 10.71
CA VAL A 59 -7.94 0.23 11.26
C VAL A 59 -6.89 0.42 12.37
N VAL A 60 -5.93 1.33 12.19
CA VAL A 60 -4.89 1.60 13.20
C VAL A 60 -5.49 2.31 14.41
N ALA A 61 -6.42 3.24 14.21
CA ALA A 61 -7.11 3.91 15.31
C ALA A 61 -7.90 2.90 16.16
N ASP A 62 -8.66 2.02 15.53
CA ASP A 62 -9.42 0.95 16.18
C ASP A 62 -8.50 0.00 16.97
N MET A 63 -7.42 -0.47 16.35
CA MET A 63 -6.41 -1.30 17.01
C MET A 63 -5.79 -0.62 18.25
N LEU A 64 -5.48 0.68 18.18
CA LEU A 64 -4.93 1.41 19.31
C LEU A 64 -5.96 1.62 20.42
N PHE A 65 -7.22 1.86 20.06
CA PHE A 65 -8.32 2.02 21.00
C PHE A 65 -8.56 0.73 21.80
N GLU A 66 -8.54 -0.43 21.14
CA GLU A 66 -8.65 -1.73 21.81
C GLU A 66 -7.42 -2.06 22.67
N LYS A 67 -6.22 -1.73 22.19
CA LYS A 67 -4.96 -2.08 22.86
C LYS A 67 -4.65 -1.20 24.07
N PHE A 68 -5.13 0.03 24.07
CA PHE A 68 -4.86 1.03 25.11
C PHE A 68 -6.17 1.68 25.61
N PRO A 69 -7.08 0.91 26.23
CA PRO A 69 -8.44 1.37 26.55
C PRO A 69 -8.47 2.54 27.55
N ASP A 70 -7.46 2.66 28.41
CA ASP A 70 -7.37 3.70 29.44
C ASP A 70 -6.43 4.86 29.06
N ALA A 71 -5.80 4.80 27.88
CA ALA A 71 -4.84 5.83 27.48
C ALA A 71 -5.55 7.10 26.99
N PRO A 72 -5.10 8.29 27.42
CA PRO A 72 -5.63 9.54 26.90
C PRO A 72 -5.20 9.76 25.45
N GLU A 73 -5.95 10.60 24.72
CA GLU A 73 -5.66 10.96 23.33
C GLU A 73 -4.20 11.42 23.12
N GLY A 74 -3.65 12.18 24.07
CA GLY A 74 -2.26 12.67 24.01
C GLY A 74 -1.20 11.56 23.97
N GLU A 75 -1.52 10.34 24.43
CA GLU A 75 -0.64 9.17 24.34
C GLU A 75 -0.94 8.30 23.11
N ILE A 76 -2.20 8.26 22.65
CA ILE A 76 -2.63 7.50 21.48
C ILE A 76 -2.21 8.20 20.19
N ALA A 77 -2.40 9.51 20.07
CA ALA A 77 -2.18 10.26 18.85
C ALA A 77 -0.74 10.18 18.31
N PRO A 78 0.33 10.28 19.15
CA PRO A 78 1.70 10.10 18.67
C PRO A 78 1.96 8.68 18.13
N ARG A 79 1.38 7.64 18.76
CA ARG A 79 1.50 6.26 18.30
C ARG A 79 0.77 6.06 16.98
N PHE A 80 -0.43 6.61 16.86
CA PHE A 80 -1.21 6.61 15.64
C PHE A 80 -0.41 7.22 14.48
N ASN A 81 0.07 8.44 14.66
CA ASN A 81 0.82 9.18 13.64
C ASN A 81 2.08 8.44 13.20
N ALA A 82 2.77 7.75 14.11
CA ALA A 82 3.95 6.94 13.77
C ALA A 82 3.58 5.69 12.96
N LEU A 83 2.43 5.06 13.22
CA LEU A 83 2.02 3.83 12.54
C LEU A 83 1.46 4.04 11.14
N VAL A 84 0.89 5.22 10.85
CA VAL A 84 0.32 5.57 9.54
C VAL A 84 1.24 6.47 8.70
N ASP A 85 2.46 6.70 9.18
CA ASP A 85 3.46 7.57 8.55
C ASP A 85 4.03 6.94 7.27
N ALA A 86 4.31 7.78 6.27
CA ALA A 86 4.79 7.36 4.95
C ALA A 86 6.07 6.51 5.02
N ARG A 87 6.98 6.78 5.96
CA ARG A 87 8.21 6.00 6.18
C ARG A 87 7.87 4.60 6.67
N THR A 88 7.01 4.47 7.67
CA THR A 88 6.57 3.17 8.18
C THR A 88 5.84 2.37 7.10
N CYS A 89 4.96 3.01 6.33
CA CYS A 89 4.31 2.38 5.18
C CYS A 89 5.33 1.93 4.11
N SER A 90 6.37 2.73 3.87
CA SER A 90 7.46 2.40 2.94
C SER A 90 8.30 1.21 3.43
N GLU A 91 8.66 1.19 4.70
CA GLU A 91 9.41 0.09 5.34
C GLU A 91 8.63 -1.23 5.25
N ILE A 92 7.34 -1.20 5.59
CA ILE A 92 6.45 -2.37 5.47
C ILE A 92 6.32 -2.80 4.00
N GLY A 93 6.18 -1.85 3.08
CA GLY A 93 6.10 -2.15 1.65
C GLY A 93 7.34 -2.89 1.12
N ILE A 94 8.52 -2.52 1.61
CA ILE A 94 9.81 -3.16 1.30
C ILE A 94 9.92 -4.54 1.96
N GLU A 95 9.52 -4.66 3.23
CA GLU A 95 9.50 -5.95 3.93
C GLU A 95 8.59 -6.98 3.22
N MET A 96 7.46 -6.50 2.70
CA MET A 96 6.54 -7.28 1.90
C MET A 96 7.03 -7.50 0.46
N GLN A 97 8.17 -6.91 0.07
CA GLN A 97 8.77 -7.00 -1.25
C GLN A 97 7.79 -6.57 -2.37
N LEU A 98 7.09 -5.46 -2.17
CA LEU A 98 6.11 -4.91 -3.12
C LEU A 98 6.74 -3.96 -4.14
N GLU A 99 7.92 -3.41 -3.84
CA GLU A 99 8.68 -2.46 -4.67
C GLU A 99 9.03 -3.00 -6.06
N ASP A 100 9.19 -4.32 -6.17
CA ASP A 100 9.44 -5.01 -7.45
C ASP A 100 8.19 -5.12 -8.32
N LEU A 101 7.00 -5.00 -7.70
CA LEU A 101 5.71 -5.09 -8.36
C LEU A 101 5.16 -3.71 -8.77
N VAL A 102 5.60 -2.64 -8.10
CA VAL A 102 5.18 -1.26 -8.38
C VAL A 102 5.70 -0.80 -9.74
N ARG A 103 4.79 -0.28 -10.57
CA ARG A 103 5.07 0.35 -11.86
C ARG A 103 5.29 1.85 -11.68
N ALA A 104 6.53 2.28 -11.84
CA ALA A 104 6.97 3.68 -11.86
C ALA A 104 8.01 3.88 -12.96
N ASP A 105 8.23 5.12 -13.41
CA ASP A 105 9.35 5.44 -14.30
C ASP A 105 10.69 5.05 -13.64
N SER A 106 11.59 4.50 -14.44
CA SER A 106 12.97 4.17 -14.12
C SER A 106 13.79 5.33 -13.54
N ALA A 107 13.36 6.59 -13.70
CA ALA A 107 14.04 7.78 -13.17
C ALA A 107 13.76 8.10 -11.68
N LEU A 108 12.90 7.32 -11.00
CA LEU A 108 12.47 7.55 -9.61
C LEU A 108 12.90 6.43 -8.63
N LYS A 109 13.81 5.54 -9.04
CA LYS A 109 14.43 4.55 -8.15
C LYS A 109 15.77 5.06 -7.63
#